data_AF-A0A6L7EXA4-F1
#
_entry.id   AF-A0A6L7EXA4-F1
#
_cell.length_a   1.000
_cell.length_b   1.000
_cell.length_c   1.000
_cell.angle_alpha   90.00
_cell.angle_beta   90.00
_cell.angle_gamma   90.00
#
_symmetry.space_group_name_H-M   'P 1'
#
loop_
_entity.id
_entity.type
_entity.pdbx_description
1 polymer ?
#
loop_
_entity_poly.entity_id
_entity_poly.type
_entity_poly.pdbx_seq_one_letter_code
_entity_poly.pdbx_strand_id
1 'polypeptide(L)'
;MASEPVRTCVGCRERAAKRELVRVTVGSDSEGHPAVVPDPRGTAPGRGAHLHPTTTCYELAVRRKAFGRALRFTGPAGPGGLTSTAVGEHVARLESARPAAPHDRTSHHPTEDRTEGWSSSS
;
A
#
# COMPACT_ATOMS: atom_id res chain seq x y z
N MET A 1 3.58 24.54 -14.02
CA MET A 1 4.07 23.30 -13.37
C MET A 1 2.90 22.70 -12.61
N ALA A 2 2.35 21.57 -13.06
CA ALA A 2 1.29 20.92 -12.30
C ALA A 2 1.92 20.24 -11.07
N SER A 3 1.43 20.56 -9.87
CA SER A 3 1.78 19.81 -8.66
C SER A 3 1.43 18.34 -8.87
N GLU A 4 2.34 17.43 -8.55
CA GLU A 4 2.04 16.02 -8.68
C GLU A 4 0.85 15.64 -7.78
N PRO A 5 -0.18 14.93 -8.29
CA PRO A 5 -1.32 14.55 -7.47
C PRO A 5 -0.88 13.66 -6.31
N VAL A 6 -1.23 14.06 -5.08
CA VAL A 6 -1.04 13.24 -3.88
C VAL A 6 -2.27 12.35 -3.68
N ARG A 7 -2.04 11.09 -3.32
CA ARG A 7 -3.07 10.08 -3.07
C ARG A 7 -2.81 9.39 -1.74
N THR A 8 -3.84 8.71 -1.22
CA THR A 8 -3.75 7.95 0.03
C THR A 8 -3.68 6.46 -0.27
N CYS A 9 -2.68 5.79 0.31
CA CYS A 9 -2.57 4.33 0.27
C CYS A 9 -3.73 3.69 1.06
N VAL A 10 -4.48 2.76 0.47
CA VAL A 10 -5.60 2.10 1.15
C VAL A 10 -5.17 1.09 2.21
N GLY A 11 -3.91 0.65 2.17
CA GLY A 11 -3.31 -0.24 3.17
C GLY A 11 -2.93 0.49 4.45
N CYS A 12 -1.89 1.33 4.39
CA CYS A 12 -1.35 2.06 5.55
C CYS A 12 -2.08 3.38 5.88
N ARG A 13 -2.83 3.96 4.93
CA ARG A 13 -3.47 5.30 5.00
C ARG A 13 -2.52 6.50 4.93
N GLU A 14 -1.24 6.29 4.65
CA GLU A 14 -0.30 7.39 4.39
C GLU A 14 -0.56 8.03 3.03
N ARG A 15 -0.15 9.29 2.90
CA ARG A 15 -0.22 10.07 1.66
C ARG A 15 1.12 9.98 0.94
N ALA A 16 1.09 9.74 -0.36
CA ALA A 16 2.27 9.69 -1.22
C ALA A 16 1.96 10.29 -2.59
N ALA A 17 3.01 10.60 -3.35
CA ALA A 17 2.87 11.05 -4.71
C ALA A 17 2.25 9.95 -5.57
N LYS A 18 1.45 10.30 -6.60
CA LYS A 18 0.77 9.31 -7.45
C LYS A 18 1.76 8.31 -8.05
N ARG A 19 2.97 8.73 -8.44
CA ARG A 19 4.00 7.84 -9.01
C ARG A 19 4.54 6.78 -8.03
N GLU A 20 4.41 7.02 -6.72
CA GLU A 20 4.90 6.12 -5.66
C GLU A 20 3.89 5.03 -5.31
N LEU A 21 2.69 5.09 -5.92
CA LEU A 21 1.59 4.19 -5.64
C LEU A 21 1.18 3.43 -6.89
N VAL A 22 0.88 2.14 -6.73
CA VAL A 22 0.17 1.37 -7.75
C VAL A 22 -1.33 1.64 -7.66
N ARG A 23 -1.96 1.90 -8.80
CA ARG A 23 -3.43 1.97 -8.89
C ARG A 23 -3.97 0.55 -9.02
N VAL A 24 -5.09 0.28 -8.34
CA VAL A 24 -5.86 -0.96 -8.47
C VAL A 24 -7.31 -0.64 -8.79
N THR A 25 -8.00 -1.53 -9.50
CA THR A 25 -9.39 -1.36 -9.95
C THR A 25 -10.19 -2.65 -9.81
N VAL A 26 -11.50 -2.56 -10.00
CA VAL A 26 -12.34 -3.75 -10.21
C VAL A 26 -12.20 -4.18 -11.67
N GLY A 27 -11.81 -5.42 -11.88
CA GLY A 27 -11.81 -6.10 -13.18
C GLY A 27 -12.31 -7.53 -13.00
N SER A 28 -11.74 -8.46 -13.76
CA SER A 28 -12.03 -9.88 -13.65
C SER A 28 -10.76 -10.70 -13.43
N ASP A 29 -10.87 -11.81 -12.71
CA ASP A 29 -9.84 -12.84 -12.68
C ASP A 29 -9.81 -13.66 -13.99
N SER A 30 -8.97 -14.70 -14.03
CA SER A 30 -8.84 -15.61 -15.17
C SER A 30 -10.12 -16.37 -15.51
N GLU A 31 -11.03 -16.52 -14.55
CA GLU A 31 -12.29 -17.23 -14.69
C GLU A 31 -13.46 -16.27 -15.01
N GLY A 32 -13.19 -14.97 -15.08
CA GLY A 32 -14.19 -13.94 -15.38
C GLY A 32 -14.90 -13.39 -14.14
N HIS A 33 -14.59 -13.86 -12.93
CA HIS A 33 -15.23 -13.38 -11.71
C HIS A 33 -14.69 -12.01 -11.29
N PRO A 34 -15.52 -11.15 -10.66
CA PRO A 34 -15.07 -9.85 -10.18
C PRO A 34 -13.86 -9.95 -9.25
N ALA A 35 -12.79 -9.23 -9.60
CA ALA A 35 -11.53 -9.25 -8.88
C ALA A 35 -10.93 -7.85 -8.76
N VAL A 36 -10.09 -7.66 -7.75
CA VAL A 36 -9.21 -6.49 -7.68
C VAL A 36 -7.98 -6.77 -8.54
N VAL A 37 -7.74 -5.91 -9.52
CA VAL A 37 -6.63 -6.05 -10.47
C VAL A 37 -5.70 -4.82 -10.45
N PRO A 38 -4.38 -4.99 -10.63
CA PRO A 38 -3.46 -3.87 -10.84
C PRO A 38 -3.78 -3.10 -12.13
N ASP A 39 -3.64 -1.79 -12.08
CA ASP A 39 -3.68 -0.90 -13.24
C ASP A 39 -2.49 0.09 -13.19
N PRO A 40 -1.26 -0.37 -13.47
CA PRO A 40 -0.06 0.47 -13.39
C PRO A 40 -0.08 1.63 -14.39
N ARG A 41 -0.79 1.49 -15.51
CA ARG A 41 -0.93 2.55 -16.54
C ARG A 41 -1.99 3.59 -16.17
N GLY A 42 -2.90 3.27 -15.26
CA GLY A 42 -3.96 4.18 -14.85
C GLY A 42 -5.04 4.38 -15.91
N THR A 43 -5.17 3.43 -16.85
CA THR A 43 -6.06 3.54 -18.02
C THR A 43 -7.36 2.78 -17.85
N ALA A 44 -7.46 1.89 -16.85
CA ALA A 44 -8.66 1.10 -16.64
C ALA A 44 -9.84 1.99 -16.22
N PRO A 45 -11.03 1.81 -16.80
CA PRO A 45 -12.20 2.63 -16.48
C PRO A 45 -12.67 2.41 -15.04
N GLY A 46 -13.48 3.34 -14.55
CA GLY A 46 -14.14 3.22 -13.25
C GLY A 46 -13.29 3.68 -12.06
N ARG A 47 -13.77 3.31 -10.86
CA ARG A 47 -13.18 3.74 -9.59
C ARG A 47 -11.88 2.97 -9.32
N GLY A 48 -10.81 3.72 -9.06
CA GLY A 48 -9.54 3.15 -8.64
C GLY A 48 -9.24 3.43 -7.18
N ALA A 49 -8.40 2.58 -6.60
CA ALA A 49 -7.76 2.77 -5.31
C ALA A 49 -6.24 2.81 -5.51
N HIS A 50 -5.51 3.34 -4.53
CA HIS A 50 -4.05 3.45 -4.58
C HIS A 50 -3.42 2.66 -3.44
N LEU A 51 -2.31 2.00 -3.71
CA LEU A 51 -1.60 1.16 -2.76
C LEU A 51 -0.09 1.39 -2.92
N HIS A 52 0.68 1.41 -1.84
CA HIS A 52 2.14 1.33 -1.98
C HIS A 52 2.53 -0.04 -2.58
N PRO A 53 3.57 -0.11 -3.42
CA PRO A 53 4.05 -1.37 -3.99
C PRO A 53 4.89 -2.14 -2.95
N THR A 54 4.29 -2.46 -1.80
CA THR A 54 4.91 -3.25 -0.72
C THR A 54 3.94 -4.32 -0.21
N THR A 55 4.46 -5.51 0.05
CA THR A 55 3.70 -6.65 0.61
C THR A 55 2.97 -6.27 1.90
N THR A 56 3.62 -5.52 2.79
CA THR A 56 2.99 -5.00 4.02
C THR A 56 1.73 -4.17 3.74
N CYS A 57 1.75 -3.27 2.75
CA CYS A 57 0.57 -2.47 2.42
C CYS A 57 -0.55 -3.33 1.82
N TYR A 58 -0.21 -4.31 0.99
CA TYR A 58 -1.16 -5.27 0.45
C TYR A 58 -1.86 -6.07 1.56
N GLU A 59 -1.09 -6.67 2.47
CA GLU A 59 -1.63 -7.46 3.58
C GLU A 59 -2.55 -6.63 4.49
N LEU A 60 -2.16 -5.37 4.79
CA LEU A 60 -3.00 -4.45 5.54
C LEU A 60 -4.32 -4.16 4.81
N ALA A 61 -4.28 -3.98 3.49
CA ALA A 61 -5.47 -3.73 2.69
C ALA A 61 -6.42 -4.94 2.68
N VAL A 62 -5.90 -6.16 2.56
CA VAL A 62 -6.67 -7.41 2.64
C VAL A 62 -7.29 -7.57 4.02
N ARG A 63 -6.47 -7.50 5.09
CA ARG A 63 -6.91 -7.68 6.48
C ARG A 63 -8.02 -6.71 6.87
N ARG A 64 -7.96 -5.47 6.36
CA ARG A 64 -8.93 -4.40 6.64
C ARG A 64 -10.11 -4.37 5.66
N LYS A 65 -10.18 -5.30 4.70
CA LYS A 65 -11.17 -5.31 3.60
C LYS A 65 -11.22 -3.97 2.85
N ALA A 66 -10.06 -3.30 2.72
CA ALA A 66 -9.97 -1.93 2.25
C ALA A 66 -10.32 -1.78 0.76
N PHE A 67 -10.03 -2.79 -0.07
CA PHE A 67 -10.31 -2.74 -1.51
C PHE A 67 -11.81 -2.62 -1.80
N GLY A 68 -12.65 -3.48 -1.21
CA GLY A 68 -14.09 -3.42 -1.41
C GLY A 68 -14.68 -2.05 -1.06
N ARG A 69 -14.26 -1.48 0.08
CA ARG A 69 -14.67 -0.13 0.51
C ARG A 69 -14.16 0.97 -0.44
N ALA A 70 -12.88 0.94 -0.80
CA ALA A 70 -12.26 1.99 -1.61
C ALA A 70 -12.77 2.00 -3.04
N LEU A 71 -13.03 0.82 -3.60
CA LEU A 71 -13.57 0.62 -4.94
C LEU A 71 -15.09 0.75 -5.00
N ARG A 72 -15.78 0.77 -3.85
CA ARG A 72 -17.24 0.82 -3.73
C ARG A 72 -17.91 -0.31 -4.51
N PHE A 73 -17.33 -1.50 -4.47
CA PHE A 73 -17.93 -2.65 -5.12
C PHE A 73 -19.14 -3.13 -4.31
N THR A 74 -20.31 -3.15 -4.94
CA THR A 74 -21.59 -3.56 -4.34
C THR A 74 -22.14 -4.85 -4.98
N GLY A 75 -21.38 -5.49 -5.87
CA GLY A 75 -21.79 -6.73 -6.52
C GLY A 75 -21.66 -7.95 -5.61
N PRO A 76 -22.20 -9.12 -6.03
CA PRO A 76 -22.00 -10.37 -5.32
C PRO A 76 -20.50 -10.67 -5.28
N ALA A 77 -19.94 -10.62 -4.08
CA ALA A 77 -18.60 -11.12 -3.80
C ALA A 77 -18.76 -12.51 -3.16
N GLY A 78 -17.92 -13.46 -3.56
CA GLY A 78 -17.89 -14.78 -2.92
C GLY A 78 -17.54 -14.68 -1.42
N PRO A 79 -17.61 -15.81 -0.70
CA PRO A 79 -17.14 -15.90 0.67
C PRO A 79 -15.71 -15.33 0.77
N GLY A 80 -15.52 -14.26 1.54
CA GLY A 80 -14.22 -13.57 1.67
C GLY A 80 -14.08 -12.24 0.94
N GLY A 81 -15.04 -11.84 0.10
CA GLY A 81 -15.01 -10.56 -0.63
C GLY A 81 -14.40 -10.67 -2.03
N LEU A 82 -14.04 -9.53 -2.64
CA LEU A 82 -13.33 -9.52 -3.92
C LEU A 82 -11.96 -10.16 -3.76
N THR A 83 -11.64 -11.14 -4.61
CA THR A 83 -10.27 -11.67 -4.68
C THR A 83 -9.30 -10.56 -5.08
N SER A 84 -8.10 -10.58 -4.50
CA SER A 84 -7.04 -9.59 -4.76
C SER A 84 -5.68 -10.22 -5.01
N THR A 85 -5.65 -11.53 -5.29
CA THR A 85 -4.41 -12.30 -5.53
C THR A 85 -3.52 -11.67 -6.59
N ALA A 86 -4.10 -11.21 -7.71
CA ALA A 86 -3.37 -10.53 -8.78
C ALA A 86 -2.66 -9.25 -8.30
N VAL A 87 -3.23 -8.55 -7.31
CA VAL A 87 -2.55 -7.39 -6.67
C VAL A 87 -1.36 -7.84 -5.85
N GLY A 88 -1.51 -8.90 -5.04
CA GLY A 88 -0.41 -9.44 -4.23
C GLY A 88 0.77 -9.89 -5.09
N GLU A 89 0.51 -10.65 -6.15
CA GLU A 89 1.54 -11.09 -7.10
C GLU A 89 2.25 -9.92 -7.79
N HIS A 90 1.49 -8.91 -8.20
CA HIS A 90 2.05 -7.72 -8.83
C HIS A 90 2.93 -6.92 -7.86
N VAL A 91 2.47 -6.75 -6.61
CA VAL A 91 3.22 -6.08 -5.55
C VAL A 91 4.52 -6.82 -5.24
N ALA A 92 4.48 -8.14 -5.08
CA ALA A 92 5.67 -8.94 -4.83
C ALA A 92 6.70 -8.79 -5.97
N ARG A 93 6.24 -8.73 -7.22
CA ARG A 93 7.09 -8.48 -8.39
C ARG A 93 7.72 -7.08 -8.36
N LEU A 94 6.93 -6.05 -8.07
CA LEU A 94 7.44 -4.67 -7.97
C LEU A 94 8.45 -4.51 -6.83
N GLU A 95 8.18 -5.13 -5.68
CA GLU A 95 9.06 -5.11 -4.52
C GLU A 95 10.38 -5.82 -4.82
N SER A 96 10.34 -6.98 -5.49
CA SER A 96 11.54 -7.73 -5.91
C SER A 96 12.34 -7.02 -7.02
N ALA A 97 11.66 -6.27 -7.90
CA ALA A 97 12.29 -5.55 -9.00
C ALA A 97 12.86 -4.19 -8.59
N ARG A 98 12.54 -3.69 -7.39
CA ARG A 98 13.13 -2.46 -6.88
C ARG A 98 14.60 -2.76 -6.57
N PRO A 99 15.58 -2.08 -7.19
CA PRO A 99 16.94 -2.16 -6.69
C PRO A 99 16.87 -1.76 -5.22
N ALA A 100 17.51 -2.53 -4.35
CA ALA A 100 17.66 -2.15 -2.95
C ALA A 100 18.23 -0.74 -2.95
N ALA A 101 17.38 0.25 -2.69
CA ALA A 101 17.86 1.60 -2.46
C ALA A 101 18.91 1.45 -1.36
N PRO A 102 20.08 2.12 -1.47
CA PRO A 102 20.99 2.17 -0.33
C PRO A 102 20.15 2.68 0.84
N HIS A 103 19.93 1.79 1.78
CA HIS A 103 19.14 2.06 2.96
C HIS A 103 20.00 3.00 3.79
N ASP A 104 19.76 4.30 3.62
CA ASP A 104 20.17 5.31 4.58
C ASP A 104 19.45 4.99 5.89
N ARG A 105 20.09 4.16 6.71
CA ARG A 105 19.71 3.88 8.08
C ARG A 105 20.04 5.11 8.93
N THR A 106 19.38 6.23 8.64
CA THR A 106 19.45 7.43 9.47
C THR A 106 18.05 8.01 9.66
N SER A 107 17.20 7.23 10.30
CA SER A 107 16.07 7.74 11.10
C SER A 107 15.88 6.83 12.31
N HIS A 108 16.97 6.56 13.02
CA HIS A 108 16.90 6.40 14.46
C HIS A 108 17.22 7.77 15.02
N HIS A 109 16.18 8.46 15.47
CA HIS A 109 16.34 9.60 16.36
C HIS A 109 16.89 9.04 17.67
N PRO A 110 18.12 9.34 18.08
CA PRO A 110 18.52 9.08 19.46
C PRO A 110 17.67 9.99 20.33
N THR A 111 16.87 9.42 21.22
CA THR A 111 16.48 10.11 22.46
C THR A 111 17.58 9.81 23.47
N GLU A 112 18.68 10.54 23.37
CA GLU A 112 19.55 10.77 24.52
C GLU A 112 18.94 11.93 25.30
N ASP A 113 18.46 11.67 26.52
CA ASP A 113 18.63 12.65 27.59
C ASP A 113 19.17 11.92 28.81
N ARG A 114 20.45 12.22 29.07
CA ARG A 114 21.19 11.87 30.27
C ARG A 114 20.63 12.70 31.40
N THR A 115 20.20 12.04 32.48
CA THR A 115 20.37 12.63 33.81
C THR A 115 21.27 11.70 34.63
N GLU A 116 22.51 12.16 34.72
CA GLU A 116 23.57 11.79 35.66
C GLU A 116 22.98 11.81 37.09
N GLY A 117 23.26 10.87 37.99
CA GLY A 117 24.58 10.39 38.32
C GLY A 117 25.30 11.38 39.23
N TRP A 118 24.71 11.77 40.37
CA TRP A 118 25.45 12.50 41.41
C TRP A 118 25.50 11.73 42.73
N SER A 119 26.71 11.32 43.05
CA SER A 119 27.18 10.82 44.33
C SER A 119 26.79 11.75 45.49
N SER A 120 26.51 11.17 46.66
CA SER A 120 26.84 11.81 47.93
C SER A 120 27.03 10.74 49.00
N SER A 121 28.28 10.66 49.45
CA SER A 121 28.75 9.98 50.64
C SER A 121 28.26 10.71 51.89
N SER A 122 27.83 9.98 52.91
CA SER A 122 28.09 10.20 54.34
C SER A 122 27.60 8.99 55.13
#